data_AF-A0A498PX09-F1
#
_entry.id   AF-A0A498PX09-F1
#
_cell.length_a   1.000
_cell.length_b   1.000
_cell.length_c   1.000
_cell.angle_alpha   90.00
_cell.angle_beta   90.00
_cell.angle_gamma   90.00
#
_symmetry.space_group_name_H-M   'P 1'
#
loop_
_entity.id
_entity.type
_entity.pdbx_description
1 polymer ?
#
loop_
_entity_poly.entity_id
_entity_poly.type
_entity_poly.pdbx_seq_one_letter_code
_entity_poly.pdbx_strand_id
1 'polypeptide(L)' 'MREWATTHRTDIDQLTFACGPHHKLLDSGWTTRNNIRGDTEWIPPAHLDSSGSLGRPRTNTYCHPEKLLRDSNDEDEPG' A
#
# COMPACT_ATOMS: atom_id res chain seq x y z
N MET A 1 -12.28 3.72 -10.03
CA MET A 1 -11.58 3.50 -11.31
C MET A 1 -12.31 4.31 -12.37
N ARG A 2 -11.64 5.24 -13.06
CA ARG A 2 -12.24 5.95 -14.19
C ARG A 2 -12.06 5.11 -15.44
N GLU A 3 -13.03 5.12 -16.33
CA GLU A 3 -12.97 4.28 -17.52
C GLU A 3 -11.95 4.84 -18.53
N TRP A 4 -10.99 4.00 -18.95
CA TRP A 4 -9.92 4.38 -19.90
C TRP A 4 -10.48 5.02 -21.18
N ALA A 5 -11.57 4.46 -21.70
CA ALA A 5 -12.20 4.90 -22.95
C ALA A 5 -12.66 6.37 -22.90
N THR A 6 -12.90 6.92 -21.70
CA THR A 6 -13.35 8.29 -21.52
C THR A 6 -12.21 9.23 -21.12
N THR A 7 -11.24 8.77 -20.32
CA THR A 7 -10.20 9.63 -19.74
C THR A 7 -8.86 9.57 -20.46
N HIS A 8 -8.60 8.52 -21.23
CA HIS A 8 -7.25 8.18 -21.70
C HIS A 8 -6.21 8.18 -20.57
N ARG A 9 -6.63 7.79 -19.36
CA ARG A 9 -5.74 7.59 -18.21
C ARG A 9 -5.83 6.14 -17.75
N THR A 10 -4.69 5.48 -17.73
CA THR A 10 -4.57 4.11 -17.23
C THR A 10 -4.68 4.05 -15.71
N ASP A 11 -4.49 5.20 -15.04
CA ASP A 11 -4.35 5.32 -13.59
C ASP A 11 -3.35 4.27 -13.04
N ILE A 12 -2.30 3.97 -13.82
CA ILE A 12 -1.33 2.91 -13.52
C ILE A 12 -0.51 3.23 -12.26
N ASP A 13 -0.37 4.51 -11.94
CA ASP A 13 0.18 5.03 -10.68
C ASP A 13 -0.70 4.72 -9.46
N GLN A 14 -1.99 4.40 -9.69
CA GLN A 14 -2.93 3.97 -8.65
C GLN A 14 -3.00 2.44 -8.54
N LEU A 15 -2.23 1.70 -9.34
CA LEU A 15 -2.14 0.24 -9.26
C LEU A 15 -0.97 -0.19 -8.36
N THR A 16 -1.17 -1.28 -7.63
CA THR A 16 -0.13 -1.89 -6.79
C THR A 16 0.00 -3.36 -7.14
N PHE A 17 1.23 -3.84 -7.32
CA PHE A 17 1.46 -5.27 -7.55
C PHE A 17 1.31 -6.05 -6.25
N ALA A 18 0.49 -7.11 -6.30
CA ALA A 18 0.30 -8.05 -5.19
C ALA A 18 0.63 -9.47 -5.65
N CYS A 19 1.26 -10.27 -4.79
CA CYS A 19 1.44 -11.70 -5.06
C CYS A 19 0.09 -12.44 -4.98
N GLY A 20 -0.02 -13.59 -5.64
CA GLY A 20 -1.29 -14.32 -5.78
C GLY A 20 -2.08 -14.51 -4.47
N PRO A 21 -1.47 -14.94 -3.35
CA PRO A 21 -2.17 -15.06 -2.07
C PRO A 21 -2.72 -13.73 -1.54
N HIS A 22 -1.94 -12.64 -1.65
CA HIS A 22 -2.37 -11.32 -1.17
C HIS A 22 -3.37 -10.64 -2.10
N HIS A 23 -3.40 -11.01 -3.39
CA HIS A 23 -4.43 -10.52 -4.32
C HIS A 23 -5.84 -10.85 -3.83
N LYS A 24 -6.03 -12.02 -3.18
CA LYS A 24 -7.32 -12.44 -2.60
C LYS A 24 -7.80 -11.57 -1.43
N LEU A 25 -6.94 -10.74 -0.83
CA LEU A 25 -7.35 -9.80 0.20
C LEU A 25 -8.28 -8.72 -0.39
N LEU A 26 -8.15 -8.40 -1.68
CA LEU A 26 -9.03 -7.45 -2.36
C LEU A 26 -10.49 -7.94 -2.37
N ASP A 27 -10.71 -9.25 -2.53
CA ASP A 27 -12.03 -9.87 -2.43
C ASP A 27 -12.61 -9.80 -0.99
N SER A 28 -11.73 -9.63 0.00
CA SER A 28 -12.07 -9.55 1.43
C SER A 28 -12.23 -8.11 1.92
N GLY A 29 -12.38 -7.15 1.01
CA GLY A 29 -12.62 -5.74 1.32
C GLY A 29 -11.38 -4.94 1.68
N TRP A 30 -10.19 -5.48 1.48
CA TRP A 30 -8.96 -4.70 1.54
C TRP A 30 -8.80 -3.87 0.27
N THR A 31 -8.18 -2.70 0.40
CA THR A 31 -7.79 -1.87 -0.74
C THR A 31 -6.32 -1.52 -0.64
N THR A 32 -5.71 -1.14 -1.76
CA THR A 32 -4.31 -0.73 -1.80
C THR A 32 -4.18 0.69 -2.35
N ARG A 33 -3.12 1.38 -1.93
CA ARG A 33 -2.75 2.70 -2.45
C ARG A 33 -1.23 2.80 -2.54
N ASN A 34 -0.72 3.45 -3.58
CA ASN A 34 0.67 3.88 -3.62
C ASN A 34 0.81 5.25 -2.94
N ASN A 35 1.71 5.39 -1.96
CA ASN A 35 1.95 6.66 -1.28
C ASN A 35 2.98 7.53 -2.03
N ILE A 36 3.20 8.76 -1.58
CA ILE A 36 4.14 9.71 -2.22
C ILE A 36 5.60 9.21 -2.24
N ARG A 37 5.92 8.18 -1.44
CA ARG A 37 7.25 7.57 -1.34
C ARG A 37 7.39 6.34 -2.24
N GLY A 38 6.36 5.97 -3.01
CA GLY A 38 6.37 4.79 -3.85
C GLY A 38 5.97 3.49 -3.14
N ASP A 39 5.69 3.53 -1.83
CA ASP A 39 5.33 2.34 -1.07
C ASP A 39 3.86 1.95 -1.28
N THR A 40 3.60 0.65 -1.30
CA THR A 40 2.23 0.10 -1.32
C THR A 40 1.67 -0.01 0.10
N GLU A 41 0.60 0.73 0.35
CA GLU A 41 -0.19 0.69 1.59
C GLU A 41 -1.38 -0.26 1.42
N TRP A 42 -1.58 -1.14 2.40
CA TRP A 42 -2.76 -2.00 2.54
C TRP A 42 -3.74 -1.36 3.52
N ILE A 43 -4.92 -1.03 3.02
CA ILE A 43 -6.00 -0.41 3.77
C ILE A 43 -7.01 -1.50 4.13
N PRO A 44 -7.23 -1.78 5.43
CA PRO A 44 -8.17 -2.79 5.87
C PRO A 44 -9.62 -2.31 5.71
N PRO A 45 -10.59 -3.25 5.71
CA PRO A 45 -12.00 -2.92 5.91
C PRO A 45 -12.22 -2.11 7.19
N ALA A 46 -13.24 -1.25 7.21
CA ALA A 46 -13.52 -0.34 8.33
C ALA A 46 -13.61 -1.02 9.71
N HIS A 47 -14.12 -2.25 9.78
CA HIS A 47 -14.23 -3.01 11.03
C HIS A 47 -12.88 -3.55 11.57
N LEU A 48 -11.84 -3.58 10.72
CA LEU A 48 -10.45 -3.91 11.07
C LEU A 48 -9.57 -2.67 11.12
N ASP A 49 -10.11 -1.50 10.77
CA ASP A 49 -9.35 -0.26 10.78
C ASP A 49 -9.13 0.23 12.21
N SER A 50 -7.96 -0.08 12.75
CA SER A 50 -7.50 0.35 14.06
C SER A 50 -6.75 1.70 14.05
N SER A 51 -6.82 2.45 12.94
CA SER A 51 -6.19 3.77 12.75
C SER A 51 -6.51 4.79 13.85
N GLY A 52 -7.53 4.54 14.67
CA GLY A 52 -7.92 5.42 15.75
C GLY A 52 -7.09 5.35 17.04
N SER A 53 -6.27 4.30 17.29
CA SER A 53 -5.67 4.18 18.64
C SER A 53 -4.24 3.63 18.77
N LEU A 54 -3.70 2.85 17.83
CA LEU A 54 -2.27 2.49 17.82
C LEU A 54 -1.89 2.11 16.38
N GLY A 55 -1.38 3.09 15.63
CA GLY A 55 -1.15 3.02 14.19
C GLY A 55 -0.22 1.87 13.79
N ARG A 56 -0.79 0.75 13.36
CA ARG A 56 -0.03 -0.30 12.69
C ARG A 56 0.46 0.21 11.33
N PRO A 57 1.70 -0.12 10.91
CA PRO A 57 2.19 0.21 9.58
C PRO A 57 1.24 -0.33 8.52
N ARG A 58 0.89 0.52 7.55
CA ARG A 58 0.07 0.12 6.39
C ARG A 58 0.88 -0.58 5.31
N THR A 59 2.21 -0.52 5.38
CA THR A 59 3.12 -1.13 4.43
C THR A 59 3.47 -2.56 4.86
N ASN A 60 3.42 -3.51 3.92
CA ASN A 60 3.81 -4.90 4.18
C ASN A 60 5.34 -5.08 4.00
N THR A 61 6.04 -5.38 5.09
CA THR A 61 7.49 -5.64 5.08
C THR A 61 7.85 -7.09 4.71
N TYR A 62 6.89 -7.98 4.45
CA TYR A 62 7.14 -9.36 4.05
C TYR A 62 8.04 -9.48 2.80
N CYS A 63 7.84 -8.60 1.82
CA CYS A 63 8.66 -8.55 0.60
C CYS A 63 9.91 -7.67 0.73
N HIS A 64 10.03 -6.95 1.86
CA HIS A 64 11.11 -6.01 2.15
C HIS A 64 11.57 -6.16 3.61
N PRO A 65 12.03 -7.36 4.03
CA PRO A 65 12.43 -7.60 5.42
C PRO A 65 13.56 -6.66 5.88
N GLU A 66 14.36 -6.11 4.96
CA GLU A 66 15.36 -5.08 5.22
C GLU A 66 14.77 -3.83 5.88
N LYS A 67 13.50 -3.51 5.62
CA LYS A 67 12.81 -2.35 6.21
C LYS A 67 12.47 -2.56 7.70
N LEU A 68 12.54 -3.79 8.22
CA LEU A 68 12.35 -4.06 9.66
C LEU A 68 13.56 -3.67 10.51
N LEU A 69 14.75 -3.63 9.89
CA LEU A 69 16.01 -3.33 10.57
C LEU A 69 16.39 -1.84 10.49
N ARG A 70 15.62 -1.06 9.71
CA ARG A 70 15.88 0.36 9.54
C ARG A 70 15.34 1.11 10.76
N ASP A 71 16.24 1.71 11.54
CA ASP A 71 15.83 2.66 12.58
C ASP A 71 15.02 3.78 11.91
N SER A 72 13.94 4.22 12.56
CA SER A 72 12.98 5.20 12.02
C SER A 72 13.59 6.59 11.74
N ASN A 73 14.92 6.72 11.80
CA ASN A 73 15.70 7.94 11.64
C ASN A 73 16.55 7.97 10.35
N ASP A 74 16.65 6.87 9.61
CA ASP A 74 17.26 6.88 8.28
C ASP A 74 16.20 7.27 7.26
N GLU A 75 15.77 8.53 7.28
CA GLU A 75 15.07 9.14 6.16
C GLU A 75 16.10 9.38 5.05
N ASP A 76 15.87 8.80 3.89
CA ASP A 76 16.75 8.87 2.72
C ASP A 76 17.06 10.33 2.34
N GLU A 77 18.25 10.80 2.69
CA GLU A 77 18.85 12.00 2.11
C GLU A 77 18.98 11.77 0.60
N PRO A 78 18.34 12.59 -0.26
CA PRO A 78 18.52 12.47 -1.69
C PRO A 78 19.92 12.99 -2.05
N GLY A 79 20.79 12.09 -2.51
CA GLY A 79 22.06 12.43 -3.18
C GLY A 79 21.85 12.91 -4.60
#